data_AF-A0A6P8FC74-F1
#
_entry.id   AF-A0A6P8FC74-F1
#
_cell.length_a   1.000
_cell.length_b   1.000
_cell.length_c   1.000
_cell.angle_alpha   90.00
_cell.angle_beta   90.00
_cell.angle_gamma   90.00
#
_symmetry.space_group_name_H-M   'P 1'
#
loop_
_entity.id
_entity.type
_entity.pdbx_description
1 polymer ?
#
loop_
_entity_poly.entity_id
_entity_poly.type
_entity_poly.pdbx_seq_one_letter_code
_entity_poly.pdbx_strand_id
1 'polypeptide(L)'
;MTTETFVKDIKPGLKNLNVHFIVLETGRVTKTKDGHEVRTCKVADKTGSISISVWDEVGGLIQTGDIIKLTKGYASIFKGCLTLYTGRGGELQKIGEFCMVYSEVPNFSEPNPEYLAQNNKVGLNDNGNNSGNNSGTNSGNNSGNNSGTNSGTNSGTN
;
A
#
# COMPACT_ATOMS: atom_id res chain seq x y z
N MET A 1 -26.63 13.09 5.63
CA MET A 1 -26.12 13.24 4.24
C MET A 1 -24.72 12.66 4.22
N THR A 2 -24.45 11.62 3.43
CA THR A 2 -23.08 11.15 3.21
C THR A 2 -22.37 12.17 2.35
N THR A 3 -21.33 12.81 2.87
CA THR A 3 -20.48 13.73 2.10
C THR A 3 -19.73 12.95 1.03
N GLU A 4 -19.91 13.34 -0.23
CA GLU A 4 -19.14 12.83 -1.36
C GLU A 4 -17.71 13.37 -1.29
N THR A 5 -16.72 12.50 -1.44
CA THR A 5 -15.30 12.85 -1.41
C THR A 5 -14.77 12.87 -2.83
N PHE A 6 -14.09 13.96 -3.22
CA PHE A 6 -13.42 14.04 -4.51
C PHE A 6 -12.06 13.35 -4.47
N VAL A 7 -11.59 12.91 -5.64
CA VAL A 7 -10.30 12.23 -5.81
C VAL A 7 -9.15 13.06 -5.23
N LYS A 8 -9.13 14.37 -5.44
CA LYS A 8 -8.08 15.26 -4.91
C LYS A 8 -7.96 15.29 -3.39
N ASP A 9 -9.05 14.99 -2.68
CA ASP A 9 -9.14 15.06 -1.22
C ASP A 9 -8.69 13.74 -0.58
N ILE A 10 -8.48 12.69 -1.38
CA ILE A 10 -8.00 11.39 -0.92
C ILE A 10 -6.53 11.49 -0.48
N LYS A 11 -6.23 10.90 0.68
CA LYS A 11 -4.91 10.82 1.28
C LYS A 11 -4.69 9.41 1.86
N PRO A 12 -3.44 8.95 2.00
CA PRO A 12 -3.15 7.65 2.61
C PRO A 12 -3.78 7.50 4.00
N GLY A 13 -4.37 6.33 4.28
CA GLY A 13 -4.94 6.00 5.58
C GLY A 13 -6.39 6.46 5.80
N LEU A 14 -6.96 7.25 4.88
CA LEU A 14 -8.37 7.61 4.95
C LEU A 14 -9.28 6.39 4.73
N LYS A 15 -10.38 6.34 5.49
CA LYS A 15 -11.38 5.26 5.49
C LYS A 15 -12.78 5.85 5.36
N ASN A 16 -13.77 4.99 5.16
CA ASN A 16 -15.17 5.39 4.98
C ASN A 16 -15.37 6.38 3.82
N LEU A 17 -14.53 6.25 2.78
CA LEU A 17 -14.58 7.09 1.60
C LEU A 17 -15.81 6.76 0.76
N ASN A 18 -16.57 7.78 0.37
CA ASN A 18 -17.65 7.65 -0.60
C ASN A 18 -17.28 8.49 -1.82
N VAL A 19 -16.99 7.82 -2.94
CA VAL A 19 -16.39 8.46 -4.12
C VAL A 19 -17.17 8.01 -5.35
N HIS A 20 -17.51 8.94 -6.22
CA HIS A 20 -18.02 8.66 -7.55
C HIS A 20 -16.91 8.92 -8.56
N PHE A 21 -16.71 8.00 -9.50
CA PHE A 21 -15.68 8.12 -10.52
C PHE A 21 -16.10 7.42 -11.81
N ILE A 22 -15.48 7.82 -12.91
CA ILE A 22 -15.53 7.09 -14.18
C ILE A 22 -14.25 6.25 -14.33
N VAL A 23 -14.40 5.05 -14.89
CA VAL A 23 -13.28 4.16 -15.20
C VAL A 23 -12.66 4.57 -16.53
N LEU A 24 -11.36 4.87 -16.52
CA LEU A 24 -10.61 5.26 -17.71
C LEU A 24 -9.92 4.05 -18.33
N GLU A 25 -9.26 3.23 -17.50
CA GLU A 25 -8.48 2.08 -17.97
C GLU A 25 -8.64 0.89 -17.02
N THR A 26 -8.77 -0.30 -17.60
CA THR A 26 -8.73 -1.57 -16.85
C THR A 26 -7.38 -2.25 -17.06
N GLY A 27 -6.60 -2.40 -16.00
CA GLY A 27 -5.31 -3.08 -16.04
C GLY A 27 -5.42 -4.59 -16.17
N ARG A 28 -4.26 -5.26 -16.21
CA ARG A 28 -4.18 -6.72 -16.27
C ARG A 28 -4.63 -7.35 -14.95
N VAL A 29 -5.25 -8.51 -15.04
CA VAL A 29 -5.56 -9.35 -13.88
C VAL A 29 -4.27 -10.00 -13.39
N THR A 30 -4.05 -9.93 -12.08
CA THR A 30 -2.95 -10.60 -11.39
C THR A 30 -3.55 -11.55 -10.36
N LYS A 31 -2.93 -12.70 -10.15
CA LYS A 31 -3.38 -13.70 -9.17
C LYS A 31 -2.47 -13.68 -7.96
N THR A 32 -3.04 -13.56 -6.77
CA THR A 32 -2.30 -13.64 -5.51
C THR A 32 -1.97 -15.10 -5.18
N LYS A 33 -1.09 -15.31 -4.18
CA LYS A 33 -0.61 -16.67 -3.81
C LYS A 33 -1.72 -17.58 -3.29
N ASP A 34 -2.72 -17.00 -2.64
CA ASP A 34 -3.94 -17.62 -2.13
C ASP A 34 -5.03 -17.78 -3.21
N GLY A 35 -4.78 -17.32 -4.43
CA GLY A 35 -5.62 -17.60 -5.59
C GLY A 35 -6.68 -16.54 -5.90
N HIS A 36 -6.72 -15.44 -5.17
CA HIS A 36 -7.59 -14.31 -5.48
C HIS A 36 -7.10 -13.55 -6.71
N GLU A 37 -8.04 -13.02 -7.47
CA GLU A 37 -7.74 -12.19 -8.64
C GLU A 37 -7.78 -10.72 -8.25
N VAL A 38 -6.80 -9.94 -8.71
CA VAL A 38 -6.72 -8.50 -8.47
C VAL A 38 -6.50 -7.79 -9.79
N ARG A 39 -7.35 -6.82 -10.06
CA ARG A 39 -7.23 -5.90 -11.19
C ARG A 39 -7.01 -4.48 -10.68
N THR A 40 -6.03 -3.79 -11.26
CA THR A 40 -5.84 -2.36 -11.01
C THR A 40 -6.51 -1.57 -12.13
N CYS A 41 -7.36 -0.60 -11.81
CA CYS A 41 -8.01 0.27 -12.78
C CYS A 41 -7.61 1.73 -12.53
N LYS A 42 -7.44 2.50 -13.61
CA LYS A 42 -7.34 3.97 -13.54
C LYS A 42 -8.75 4.54 -13.55
N VAL A 43 -9.08 5.34 -12.55
CA VAL A 43 -10.39 5.98 -12.41
C VAL A 43 -10.22 7.48 -12.18
N ALA A 44 -11.22 8.28 -12.52
CA ALA A 44 -11.14 9.73 -12.40
C ALA A 44 -12.47 10.38 -12.04
N ASP A 45 -12.36 11.58 -11.46
CA ASP A 45 -13.44 12.54 -11.37
C ASP A 45 -12.98 13.89 -11.95
N LYS A 46 -13.78 14.94 -11.83
CA LYS A 46 -13.43 16.29 -12.33
C LYS A 46 -12.15 16.89 -11.70
N THR A 47 -11.61 16.30 -10.65
CA THR A 47 -10.48 16.82 -9.86
C THR A 47 -9.15 16.10 -10.11
N GLY A 48 -9.17 14.96 -10.79
CA GLY A 48 -7.97 14.20 -11.16
C GLY A 48 -8.23 12.70 -11.22
N SER A 49 -7.16 11.93 -11.42
CA SER A 49 -7.22 10.46 -11.50
C SER A 49 -6.54 9.77 -10.33
N ILE A 50 -6.97 8.55 -10.03
CA ILE A 50 -6.38 7.66 -9.03
C ILE A 50 -6.53 6.20 -9.48
N SER A 51 -5.66 5.34 -8.98
CA SER A 51 -5.73 3.89 -9.17
C SER A 51 -6.61 3.27 -8.10
N ILE A 52 -7.45 2.33 -8.50
CA ILE A 52 -8.23 1.47 -7.60
C ILE A 52 -7.84 0.01 -7.85
N SER A 53 -7.64 -0.77 -6.78
CA SER A 53 -7.47 -2.22 -6.88
C SER A 53 -8.77 -2.92 -6.49
N VAL A 54 -9.29 -3.72 -7.41
CA VAL A 54 -10.56 -4.43 -7.28
C VAL A 54 -10.29 -5.93 -7.32
N TRP A 55 -10.97 -6.66 -6.44
CA TRP A 55 -10.74 -8.07 -6.18
C TRP A 55 -11.82 -8.95 -6.81
N ASP A 56 -11.42 -10.15 -7.19
CA ASP A 56 -12.24 -11.27 -7.63
C ASP A 56 -13.22 -10.90 -8.76
N GLU A 57 -14.42 -11.51 -8.74
CA GLU A 57 -15.44 -11.38 -9.77
C GLU A 57 -15.81 -9.91 -10.06
N VAL A 58 -15.88 -9.08 -9.03
CA VAL A 58 -16.19 -7.64 -9.18
C VAL A 58 -15.17 -6.95 -10.09
N GLY A 59 -13.89 -7.32 -10.01
CA GLY A 59 -12.86 -6.78 -10.89
C GLY A 59 -13.02 -7.19 -12.35
N GLY A 60 -13.65 -8.35 -12.61
CA GLY A 60 -13.95 -8.85 -13.95
C GLY A 60 -15.12 -8.13 -14.63
N LEU A 61 -16.08 -7.64 -13.83
CA LEU A 61 -17.28 -6.96 -14.33
C LEU A 61 -17.03 -5.51 -14.77
N ILE A 62 -15.99 -4.86 -14.22
CA ILE A 62 -15.69 -3.45 -14.49
C ILE A 62 -15.16 -3.26 -15.92
N GLN A 63 -15.73 -2.29 -16.63
CA GLN A 63 -15.33 -1.88 -17.98
C GLN A 63 -14.92 -0.40 -18.03
N THR A 64 -14.11 -0.04 -19.01
CA THR A 64 -13.82 1.37 -19.33
C THR A 64 -15.11 2.11 -19.67
N GLY A 65 -15.26 3.32 -19.14
CA GLY A 65 -16.43 4.17 -19.32
C GLY A 65 -17.51 3.99 -18.25
N ASP A 66 -17.43 2.96 -17.40
CA ASP A 66 -18.36 2.77 -16.29
C ASP A 66 -18.28 3.92 -15.28
N ILE A 67 -19.43 4.41 -14.85
CA ILE A 67 -19.55 5.34 -13.71
C ILE A 67 -19.90 4.51 -12.49
N ILE A 68 -19.01 4.52 -11.50
CA ILE A 68 -19.09 3.67 -10.32
C ILE A 68 -19.15 4.54 -9.08
N LYS A 69 -20.06 4.17 -8.18
CA LYS A 69 -20.12 4.65 -6.81
C LYS A 69 -19.42 3.66 -5.90
N LEU A 70 -18.32 4.10 -5.30
CA LEU A 70 -17.68 3.41 -4.19
C LEU A 70 -18.27 3.90 -2.87
N THR A 71 -18.68 2.97 -2.01
CA THR A 71 -19.03 3.29 -0.62
C THR A 71 -18.12 2.57 0.37
N LYS A 72 -17.85 3.24 1.50
CA LYS A 72 -16.93 2.78 2.55
C LYS A 72 -15.58 2.29 2.01
N GLY A 73 -15.05 3.00 1.01
CA GLY A 73 -13.71 2.79 0.50
C GLY A 73 -12.63 3.18 1.52
N TYR A 74 -11.40 2.78 1.24
CA TYR A 74 -10.23 3.27 1.94
C TYR A 74 -9.07 3.47 0.97
N ALA A 75 -8.13 4.34 1.33
CA ALA A 75 -6.95 4.62 0.54
C ALA A 75 -5.69 4.19 1.29
N SER A 76 -4.78 3.54 0.58
CA SER A 76 -3.50 3.07 1.12
C SER A 76 -2.40 3.24 0.07
N ILE A 77 -1.15 3.17 0.51
CA ILE A 77 -0.01 3.12 -0.41
C ILE A 77 0.26 1.67 -0.80
N PHE A 78 0.38 1.41 -2.10
CA PHE A 78 0.87 0.16 -2.63
C PHE A 78 1.98 0.42 -3.64
N LYS A 79 3.18 -0.13 -3.38
CA LYS A 79 4.37 0.06 -4.23
C LYS A 79 4.68 1.54 -4.53
N GLY A 80 4.44 2.43 -3.57
CA GLY A 80 4.70 3.87 -3.69
C GLY A 80 3.56 4.68 -4.34
N CYS A 81 2.49 4.02 -4.77
CA CYS A 81 1.32 4.65 -5.38
C CYS A 81 0.17 4.75 -4.38
N LEU A 82 -0.51 5.89 -4.32
CA LEU A 82 -1.77 6.00 -3.59
C LEU A 82 -2.86 5.23 -4.34
N THR A 83 -3.44 4.23 -3.70
CA THR A 83 -4.40 3.31 -4.30
C THR A 83 -5.67 3.24 -3.46
N LEU A 84 -6.80 3.26 -4.13
CA LEU A 84 -8.13 3.12 -3.55
C LEU A 84 -8.53 1.64 -3.48
N TYR A 85 -9.29 1.29 -2.46
CA TYR A 85 -9.75 -0.07 -2.20
C TYR A 85 -11.18 -0.06 -1.65
N THR A 86 -11.91 -1.16 -1.86
CA THR A 86 -13.19 -1.39 -1.22
C THR A 86 -12.98 -1.83 0.23
N GLY A 87 -13.54 -1.07 1.19
CA GLY A 87 -13.43 -1.40 2.61
C GLY A 87 -14.45 -2.44 3.09
N ARG A 88 -14.33 -2.82 4.36
CA ARG A 88 -15.23 -3.81 4.98
C ARG A 88 -16.68 -3.32 4.98
N GLY A 89 -17.57 -4.09 4.35
CA GLY A 89 -18.98 -3.72 4.19
C GLY A 89 -19.20 -2.51 3.29
N GLY A 90 -18.20 -2.17 2.47
CA GLY A 90 -18.31 -1.27 1.33
C GLY A 90 -18.59 -2.05 0.05
N GLU A 91 -18.94 -1.33 -1.00
CA GLU A 91 -19.35 -1.90 -2.28
C GLU A 91 -18.99 -0.97 -3.43
N LEU A 92 -18.90 -1.55 -4.63
CA LEU A 92 -18.80 -0.85 -5.91
C LEU A 92 -20.13 -1.05 -6.64
N GLN A 93 -20.82 0.05 -6.93
CA GLN A 93 -22.09 0.04 -7.65
C GLN A 93 -21.93 0.78 -8.98
N LYS A 94 -22.14 0.09 -10.10
CA LYS A 94 -22.28 0.78 -11.40
C LYS A 94 -23.59 1.58 -11.38
N ILE A 95 -23.49 2.88 -11.64
CA ILE A 95 -24.62 3.82 -11.63
C ILE A 95 -24.84 4.50 -13.00
N GLY A 96 -23.94 4.28 -13.97
CA GLY A 96 -24.06 4.83 -15.32
C GLY A 96 -22.83 4.52 -16.17
N GLU A 97 -22.73 5.18 -17.31
CA GLU A 97 -21.59 5.10 -18.24
C GLU A 97 -21.44 6.38 -19.08
N PHE A 98 -20.21 6.64 -19.56
CA PHE A 98 -19.80 7.66 -20.56
C PHE A 98 -20.00 9.16 -20.22
N CYS A 99 -21.07 9.54 -19.51
CA CYS A 99 -21.50 10.93 -19.38
C CYS A 99 -20.91 11.71 -18.19
N MET A 100 -19.90 11.18 -17.50
CA MET A 100 -19.29 11.86 -16.35
C MET A 100 -18.13 12.76 -16.79
N VAL A 101 -18.13 14.02 -16.35
CA VAL A 101 -16.99 14.93 -16.57
C VAL A 101 -15.83 14.53 -15.65
N TYR A 102 -14.64 14.36 -16.23
CA TYR A 102 -13.43 13.97 -15.51
C TYR A 102 -12.19 14.76 -15.94
N SER A 103 -11.15 14.72 -15.10
CA SER A 103 -9.80 15.16 -15.42
C SER A 103 -8.84 14.02 -15.15
N GLU A 104 -7.93 13.74 -16.09
CA GLU A 104 -6.86 12.77 -15.86
C GLU A 104 -5.70 13.32 -15.02
N VAL A 105 -5.61 14.65 -14.90
CA VAL A 105 -4.50 15.34 -14.26
C VAL A 105 -5.01 16.19 -13.09
N PRO A 106 -4.34 16.17 -11.92
CA PRO A 106 -3.17 15.35 -11.60
C PRO A 106 -3.54 13.87 -11.40
N ASN A 107 -2.59 12.97 -11.67
CA ASN A 107 -2.69 11.58 -11.29
C ASN A 107 -2.16 11.41 -9.86
N PHE A 108 -3.06 11.14 -8.91
CA PHE A 108 -2.71 10.99 -7.49
C PHE A 108 -2.01 9.68 -7.17
N SER A 109 -1.98 8.73 -8.12
CA SER A 109 -1.27 7.45 -7.98
C SER A 109 0.13 7.47 -8.59
N GLU A 110 0.62 8.61 -9.07
CA GLU A 110 2.02 8.74 -9.49
C GLU A 110 2.95 8.27 -8.34
N PRO A 111 3.98 7.47 -8.63
CA PRO A 111 4.91 7.00 -7.62
C PRO A 111 5.55 8.18 -6.87
N ASN A 112 5.31 8.27 -5.56
CA ASN A 112 5.93 9.29 -4.72
C ASN A 112 7.16 8.69 -3.99
N PRO A 113 8.38 9.25 -4.16
CA PRO A 113 9.57 8.83 -3.41
C PRO A 113 9.38 8.81 -1.89
N GLU A 114 8.58 9.72 -1.33
CA GLU A 114 8.30 9.76 0.11
C GLU A 114 7.50 8.53 0.57
N TYR A 115 6.54 8.08 -0.23
CA TYR A 115 5.74 6.89 0.05
C TYR A 115 6.55 5.60 -0.07
N LEU A 116 7.51 5.56 -1.00
CA LEU A 116 8.46 4.44 -1.11
C LEU A 116 9.35 4.33 0.14
N ALA A 117 9.78 5.47 0.70
CA ALA A 117 10.62 5.49 1.89
C ALA A 117 9.87 5.04 3.17
N GLN A 118 8.57 5.34 3.29
CA GLN A 118 7.77 4.90 4.45
C GLN A 118 7.54 3.38 4.49
N ASN A 119 7.40 2.72 3.34
CA ASN A 119 7.20 1.27 3.28
C ASN A 119 8.40 0.47 3.86
N ASN A 120 9.60 1.07 3.87
CA ASN A 120 10.80 0.45 4.44
C ASN A 120 10.95 0.68 5.97
N LYS A 121 10.16 1.56 6.60
CA LYS A 121 10.24 1.81 8.05
C LYS A 121 9.29 0.95 8.89
N VAL A 122 8.24 0.37 8.30
CA VAL A 122 7.26 -0.46 9.03
C VAL A 122 7.83 -1.84 9.43
N GLY A 123 9.04 -2.20 8.98
CA GLY A 123 9.74 -3.43 9.38
C GLY A 123 10.66 -3.33 10.60
N LEU A 124 10.72 -2.20 11.32
CA LEU A 124 11.73 -1.95 12.37
C LEU A 124 11.16 -1.34 13.67
N ASN A 125 9.91 -1.64 14.04
CA ASN A 125 9.32 -1.14 15.29
C ASN A 125 8.71 -2.25 16.17
N ASP A 126 9.41 -3.39 16.29
CA ASP A 126 9.25 -4.30 17.42
C ASP A 126 10.48 -4.22 18.33
N ASN A 127 10.63 -3.09 19.01
CA ASN A 127 11.47 -3.03 20.20
C ASN A 127 11.11 -1.82 21.08
N GLY A 128 10.68 -2.10 22.31
CA GLY A 128 10.79 -1.17 23.43
C GLY A 128 9.48 -0.82 24.15
N ASN A 129 9.07 -1.65 25.10
CA ASN A 129 9.15 -1.35 26.55
C ASN A 129 8.15 -2.21 27.34
N ASN A 130 8.65 -3.09 28.22
CA ASN A 130 8.07 -3.17 29.56
C ASN A 130 9.17 -3.31 30.61
N SER A 131 9.00 -2.50 31.64
CA SER A 131 9.90 -2.15 32.71
C SER A 131 9.90 -3.23 33.80
N GLY A 132 11.11 -3.57 34.25
CA GLY A 132 11.44 -3.72 35.67
C GLY A 132 10.92 -4.95 36.43
N ASN A 133 11.83 -5.87 36.77
CA ASN A 133 12.00 -6.24 38.17
C ASN A 133 13.40 -6.79 38.46
N ASN A 134 13.97 -6.31 39.55
CA ASN A 134 15.31 -6.58 40.04
C ASN A 134 15.23 -7.59 41.20
N SER A 135 16.00 -8.67 41.16
CA SER A 135 16.41 -9.41 42.36
C SER A 135 17.52 -10.43 42.06
N GLY A 136 18.71 -10.18 42.62
CA GLY A 136 19.43 -11.20 43.39
C GLY A 136 20.58 -11.98 42.71
N THR A 137 21.80 -11.51 42.96
CA THR A 137 22.97 -12.27 43.50
C THR A 137 23.42 -13.57 42.79
N ASN A 138 24.67 -13.64 42.29
CA ASN A 138 25.82 -14.23 43.01
C ASN A 138 27.05 -14.47 42.09
N SER A 139 28.20 -13.96 42.55
CA SER A 139 29.58 -14.50 42.52
C SER A 139 30.07 -15.45 41.41
N GLY A 140 31.29 -15.16 40.89
CA GLY A 140 32.23 -16.22 40.51
C GLY A 140 33.23 -15.91 39.38
N ASN A 141 34.47 -15.61 39.76
CA ASN A 141 35.75 -15.67 39.01
C ASN A 141 35.81 -16.61 37.78
N ASN A 142 36.56 -16.24 36.73
CA ASN A 142 37.94 -16.74 36.51
C ASN A 142 38.66 -16.06 35.33
N SER A 143 39.95 -15.85 35.55
CA SER A 143 41.03 -15.46 34.66
C SER A 143 41.28 -16.49 33.55
N GLY A 144 41.89 -16.09 32.41
CA GLY A 144 42.32 -17.04 31.39
C GLY A 144 42.81 -16.45 30.09
N ASN A 145 44.04 -15.94 30.11
CA ASN A 145 44.86 -15.50 28.99
C ASN A 145 45.13 -16.65 27.96
N ASN A 146 45.05 -16.43 26.65
CA ASN A 146 46.05 -16.98 25.71
C ASN A 146 46.09 -16.28 24.35
N SER A 147 47.28 -15.76 24.07
CA SER A 147 47.91 -15.44 22.80
C SER A 147 47.88 -16.57 21.77
N GLY A 148 47.74 -16.21 20.48
CA GLY A 148 47.86 -17.15 19.37
C GLY A 148 48.06 -16.43 18.04
N THR A 149 49.30 -16.03 17.79
CA THR A 149 49.85 -15.54 16.52
C THR A 149 49.69 -16.61 15.42
N ASN A 150 49.23 -16.23 14.22
CA ASN A 150 49.75 -16.87 13.00
C ASN A 150 49.69 -15.94 11.79
N SER A 151 50.88 -15.59 11.34
CA SER A 151 51.27 -14.96 10.08
C SER A 151 51.19 -15.97 8.92
N GLY A 152 50.75 -15.51 7.74
CA GLY A 152 50.76 -16.33 6.53
C GLY A 152 50.51 -15.52 5.26
N THR A 153 51.53 -14.78 4.84
CA THR A 153 51.75 -14.26 3.49
C THR A 153 51.62 -15.37 2.43
N ASN A 154 50.94 -15.09 1.31
CA ASN A 154 51.44 -15.55 0.01
C ASN A 154 51.10 -14.58 -1.12
N SER A 155 52.13 -14.33 -1.91
CA SER A 155 52.28 -13.39 -3.01
C SER A 155 52.16 -14.10 -4.36
N GLY A 156 51.47 -13.47 -5.32
CA GLY A 156 51.95 -13.24 -6.68
C GLY A 156 51.90 -14.35 -7.75
N THR A 157 51.61 -13.88 -8.98
CA THR A 157 51.84 -14.45 -10.33
C THR A 157 50.92 -15.59 -10.76
N ASN A 158 50.34 -15.63 -11.96
CA ASN A 158 50.57 -14.97 -13.25
C ASN A 158 49.22 -14.79 -13.97
#